data_AF-A0A3M7IAJ5-F1
#
_entry.id   AF-A0A3M7IAJ5-F1
#
_cell.length_a   1.000
_cell.length_b   1.000
_cell.length_c   1.000
_cell.angle_alpha   90.00
_cell.angle_beta   90.00
_cell.angle_gamma   90.00
#
_symmetry.space_group_name_H-M   'P 1'
#
loop_
_entity.id
_entity.type
_entity.pdbx_description
1 polymer ?
#
loop_
_entity_poly.entity_id
_entity_poly.type
_entity_poly.pdbx_seq_one_letter_code
_entity_poly.pdbx_strand_id
1 'polypeptide(L)'
;MESSGSKRGNSARGMGLAAPRRRQASHFASIFILASEVWLRTSRPSATSVDNHLTSPDSCRFVVAKMKLNISYPANGSQKLVEIEDERKLRVFMDRRMGQEVPGDSVGDEFKGYIFKITGGNDKQGFPMKQGVMHPTRVRLLLSAGHSCYRPRKTGERKRKSVRGCIVAMDLAVLALAIVKQ
;
A
#
# COMPACT_ATOMS: atom_id res chain seq x y z
N MET A 1 6.32 -69.14 16.66
CA MET A 1 5.70 -68.37 17.76
C MET A 1 5.81 -66.91 17.34
N GLU A 2 4.79 -66.46 16.60
CA GLU A 2 3.75 -65.54 17.09
C GLU A 2 4.23 -64.08 17.07
N SER A 3 3.47 -63.06 16.70
CA SER A 3 2.26 -62.85 15.91
C SER A 3 2.02 -61.32 15.97
N SER A 4 1.38 -60.77 14.93
CA SER A 4 0.41 -59.64 14.98
C SER A 4 0.66 -58.40 15.86
N GLY A 5 0.69 -57.20 15.29
CA GLY A 5 -0.46 -56.26 15.36
C GLY A 5 -0.33 -55.31 16.57
N SER A 6 -1.00 -54.18 16.76
CA SER A 6 -1.99 -53.38 16.05
C SER A 6 -2.14 -52.06 16.84
N LYS A 7 -2.22 -50.94 16.13
CA LYS A 7 -2.98 -49.69 16.36
C LYS A 7 -3.56 -49.30 17.76
N ARG A 8 -3.38 -47.99 18.02
CA ARG A 8 -4.32 -46.95 18.52
C ARG A 8 -4.57 -46.80 20.02
N GLY A 9 -4.52 -45.53 20.47
CA GLY A 9 -5.64 -44.92 21.19
C GLY A 9 -5.29 -44.07 22.42
N ASN A 10 -5.46 -42.76 22.32
CA ASN A 10 -5.90 -41.90 23.44
C ASN A 10 -6.84 -40.86 22.81
N SER A 11 -8.16 -41.06 22.89
CA SER A 11 -9.07 -40.65 23.97
C SER A 11 -9.25 -39.12 24.03
N ALA A 12 -10.35 -38.65 23.44
CA ALA A 12 -11.49 -37.99 24.13
C ALA A 12 -11.25 -36.45 24.22
N ARG A 13 -12.16 -35.50 24.04
CA ARG A 13 -13.63 -35.30 24.14
C ARG A 13 -13.92 -34.08 23.21
N GLY A 14 -15.06 -33.80 22.61
CA GLY A 14 -16.48 -33.84 22.99
C GLY A 14 -17.25 -33.13 21.84
N MET A 15 -18.35 -33.69 21.37
CA MET A 15 -19.73 -33.26 21.71
C MET A 15 -20.05 -31.81 21.30
N GLY A 16 -20.57 -31.61 20.08
CA GLY A 16 -21.97 -31.19 19.86
C GLY A 16 -21.95 -29.75 19.30
N LEU A 17 -22.72 -29.32 18.30
CA LEU A 17 -24.12 -29.55 17.99
C LEU A 17 -24.41 -29.37 16.48
N ALA A 18 -25.53 -29.91 16.07
CA ALA A 18 -26.01 -30.06 14.70
C ALA A 18 -26.70 -28.80 14.12
N ALA A 19 -26.46 -28.58 12.81
CA ALA A 19 -27.34 -28.21 11.66
C ALA A 19 -28.50 -27.17 11.83
N PRO A 20 -28.88 -26.37 10.79
CA PRO A 20 -29.56 -26.96 9.62
C PRO A 20 -29.39 -26.30 8.22
N ARG A 21 -29.47 -27.20 7.23
CA ARG A 21 -30.25 -27.23 5.97
C ARG A 21 -30.14 -26.12 4.90
N ARG A 22 -29.82 -26.63 3.69
CA ARG A 22 -29.93 -26.04 2.35
C ARG A 22 -31.38 -26.05 1.81
N ARG A 23 -31.64 -25.03 0.99
CA ARG A 23 -32.52 -24.93 -0.20
C ARG A 23 -34.04 -25.00 0.01
N GLN A 24 -34.75 -23.97 -0.48
CA GLN A 24 -35.58 -24.04 -1.69
C GLN A 24 -35.98 -22.63 -2.17
N ALA A 25 -36.19 -22.51 -3.48
CA ALA A 25 -36.61 -21.32 -4.21
C ALA A 25 -38.11 -21.39 -4.48
N SER A 26 -38.79 -20.24 -4.60
CA SER A 26 -39.74 -19.90 -5.68
C SER A 26 -40.66 -18.75 -5.29
N HIS A 27 -40.83 -17.80 -6.22
CA HIS A 27 -42.03 -17.00 -6.51
C HIS A 27 -42.57 -16.06 -5.42
N PHE A 28 -42.65 -14.77 -5.73
CA PHE A 28 -43.92 -14.10 -6.03
C PHE A 28 -43.65 -12.65 -6.49
N ALA A 29 -44.14 -12.33 -7.68
CA ALA A 29 -44.16 -11.00 -8.26
C ALA A 29 -45.28 -10.17 -7.65
N SER A 30 -45.04 -8.87 -7.44
CA SER A 30 -46.04 -7.79 -7.30
C SER A 30 -45.25 -6.48 -7.41
N ILE A 31 -45.31 -5.77 -8.54
CA ILE A 31 -46.24 -4.66 -8.83
C ILE A 31 -46.11 -3.57 -7.76
N PHE A 32 -45.68 -2.35 -8.12
CA PHE A 32 -46.29 -1.08 -7.72
C PHE A 32 -45.51 0.14 -8.31
N ILE A 33 -46.16 0.78 -9.29
CA ILE A 33 -46.30 2.22 -9.59
C ILE A 33 -45.16 3.03 -10.27
N LEU A 34 -45.53 3.46 -11.49
CA LEU A 34 -44.98 4.53 -12.33
C LEU A 34 -46.08 5.62 -12.49
N ALA A 35 -45.63 6.84 -12.82
CA ALA A 35 -46.35 7.94 -13.47
C ALA A 35 -47.23 8.86 -12.57
N SER A 36 -46.86 10.15 -12.43
CA SER A 36 -47.33 11.32 -13.24
C SER A 36 -48.69 11.84 -12.72
N GLU A 37 -48.94 13.10 -12.35
CA GLU A 37 -48.85 14.35 -13.13
C GLU A 37 -49.11 15.59 -12.23
N VAL A 38 -48.47 16.71 -12.60
CA VAL A 38 -49.04 18.08 -12.75
C VAL A 38 -49.85 18.69 -11.59
N TRP A 39 -49.37 19.81 -11.03
CA TRP A 39 -50.08 21.10 -11.14
C TRP A 39 -49.22 22.33 -10.78
N LEU A 40 -49.47 23.39 -11.53
CA LEU A 40 -48.80 24.69 -11.59
C LEU A 40 -49.11 25.63 -10.39
N ARG A 41 -48.32 26.72 -10.34
CA ARG A 41 -48.65 28.09 -9.85
C ARG A 41 -48.57 28.25 -8.32
N THR A 42 -47.93 29.28 -7.74
CA THR A 42 -47.69 30.69 -8.09
C THR A 42 -46.43 31.17 -7.32
N SER A 43 -45.51 31.98 -7.83
CA SER A 43 -45.51 33.46 -7.76
C SER A 43 -44.07 33.97 -8.00
N ARG A 44 -43.94 35.19 -8.51
CA ARG A 44 -42.78 35.80 -9.21
C ARG A 44 -41.89 36.68 -8.28
N PRO A 45 -40.86 37.40 -8.77
CA PRO A 45 -39.49 37.45 -8.21
C PRO A 45 -39.13 38.77 -7.47
N SER A 46 -37.95 38.83 -6.86
CA SER A 46 -36.93 39.89 -7.00
C SER A 46 -36.03 39.99 -5.76
N ALA A 47 -34.72 39.80 -5.93
CA ALA A 47 -33.71 40.42 -5.09
C ALA A 47 -32.35 40.31 -5.80
N THR A 48 -31.95 41.45 -6.34
CA THR A 48 -30.60 41.81 -6.72
C THR A 48 -29.69 41.84 -5.48
N SER A 49 -28.66 41.00 -5.44
CA SER A 49 -27.30 41.42 -5.08
C SER A 49 -26.33 40.35 -5.58
N VAL A 50 -25.56 40.72 -6.59
CA VAL A 50 -24.36 39.99 -7.00
C VAL A 50 -23.28 40.29 -5.98
N ASP A 51 -23.32 39.58 -4.85
CA ASP A 51 -22.18 39.49 -3.95
C ASP A 51 -21.23 38.45 -4.52
N ASN A 52 -20.33 38.96 -5.37
CA ASN A 52 -19.14 38.27 -5.83
C ASN A 52 -18.23 37.99 -4.63
N HIS A 53 -18.50 36.92 -3.88
CA HIS A 53 -17.47 36.26 -3.10
C HIS A 53 -17.15 34.92 -3.73
N LEU A 54 -16.05 34.96 -4.49
CA LEU A 54 -15.34 33.84 -5.05
C LEU A 54 -14.87 32.93 -3.90
N THR A 55 -15.71 31.99 -3.46
CA THR A 55 -15.26 30.79 -2.74
C THR A 55 -15.59 29.59 -3.62
N SER A 56 -14.71 29.43 -4.60
CA SER A 56 -14.59 28.30 -5.53
C SER A 56 -15.00 26.95 -4.94
N PRO A 57 -15.88 26.18 -5.62
CA PRO A 57 -16.11 24.76 -5.35
C PRO A 57 -15.02 23.92 -6.02
N ASP A 58 -13.76 24.18 -5.69
CA ASP A 58 -12.60 23.40 -6.11
C ASP A 58 -11.58 23.35 -4.97
N SER A 59 -11.96 22.76 -3.84
CA SER A 59 -10.93 22.10 -3.04
C SER A 59 -10.58 20.80 -3.77
N CYS A 60 -9.84 20.97 -4.87
CA CYS A 60 -8.97 19.96 -5.42
C CYS A 60 -8.32 19.29 -4.21
N ARG A 61 -8.73 18.06 -3.92
CA ARG A 61 -8.05 17.25 -2.92
C ARG A 61 -6.65 17.09 -3.44
N PHE A 62 -5.75 17.97 -3.04
CA PHE A 62 -4.32 17.71 -3.02
C PHE A 62 -4.21 16.45 -2.18
N VAL A 63 -4.14 15.29 -2.84
CA VAL A 63 -3.76 14.05 -2.20
C VAL A 63 -2.29 14.27 -1.86
N VAL A 64 -2.03 14.91 -0.73
CA VAL A 64 -0.69 15.09 -0.20
C VAL A 64 -0.13 13.68 -0.08
N ALA A 65 0.87 13.37 -0.91
CA ALA A 65 1.47 12.06 -0.96
C ALA A 65 2.20 11.82 0.36
N LYS A 66 1.51 11.27 1.36
CA LYS A 66 2.08 10.94 2.65
C LYS A 66 3.08 9.80 2.49
N MET A 67 4.38 10.13 2.59
CA MET A 67 5.48 9.18 2.44
C MET A 67 6.19 9.02 3.78
N LYS A 68 6.51 7.77 4.15
CA LYS A 68 7.20 7.45 5.41
C LYS A 68 8.67 7.15 5.12
N LEU A 69 9.57 7.73 5.90
CA LEU A 69 11.00 7.41 5.86
C LEU A 69 11.32 6.48 7.04
N ASN A 70 11.80 5.28 6.75
CA ASN A 70 12.36 4.37 7.74
C ASN A 70 13.88 4.55 7.77
N ILE A 71 14.37 5.28 8.75
CA ILE A 71 15.79 5.62 8.89
C ILE A 71 16.42 4.66 9.89
N SER A 72 17.42 3.91 9.43
CA SER A 72 18.18 2.96 10.23
C SER A 72 19.59 3.49 10.52
N TYR A 73 20.07 3.25 11.74
CA TYR A 73 21.47 3.49 12.10
C TYR A 73 22.17 2.17 12.43
N PRO A 74 22.96 1.62 11.49
CA PRO A 74 23.53 0.28 11.66
C PRO A 74 24.54 0.18 12.80
N ALA A 75 25.24 1.26 13.15
CA ALA A 75 26.25 1.20 14.22
C ALA A 75 25.64 0.99 15.62
N ASN A 76 24.44 1.54 15.87
CA ASN A 76 23.74 1.35 17.14
C ASN A 76 22.57 0.35 17.02
N GLY A 77 22.25 -0.12 15.82
CA GLY A 77 21.13 -1.03 15.55
C GLY A 77 19.74 -0.42 15.76
N SER A 78 19.63 0.91 15.89
CA SER A 78 18.36 1.61 16.11
C SER A 78 17.70 2.02 14.80
N GLN A 79 16.37 2.16 14.83
CA GLN A 79 15.59 2.63 13.69
C GLN A 79 14.52 3.63 14.14
N LYS A 80 14.25 4.63 13.31
CA LYS A 80 13.19 5.63 13.52
C LYS A 80 12.35 5.75 12.25
N LEU A 81 11.04 5.79 12.45
CA LEU A 81 10.08 6.06 11.38
C LEU A 81 9.69 7.54 11.45
N VAL A 82 9.94 8.27 10.37
CA VAL A 82 9.58 9.68 10.23
C VAL A 82 8.50 9.79 9.15
N GLU A 83 7.39 10.44 9.50
CA GLU A 83 6.33 10.74 8.54
C GLU A 83 6.56 12.12 7.94
N ILE A 84 6.60 12.21 6.61
CA ILE A 84 6.82 13.48 5.90
C ILE A 84 5.64 13.71 4.96
N GLU A 85 5.05 14.89 5.10
CA GLU A 85 3.94 15.36 4.28
C GLU A 85 4.41 16.43 3.27
N ASP A 86 5.51 17.14 3.56
CA ASP A 86 6.07 18.18 2.70
C ASP A 86 6.81 17.60 1.48
N GLU A 87 6.32 17.89 0.28
CA GLU A 87 6.93 17.45 -0.97
C GLU A 87 8.36 18.02 -1.20
N ARG A 88 8.62 19.24 -0.70
CA ARG A 88 9.94 19.90 -0.84
C ARG A 88 11.07 19.09 -0.20
N LYS A 89 10.80 18.47 0.95
CA LYS A 89 11.76 17.62 1.67
C LYS A 89 12.01 16.31 0.90
N LEU A 90 10.98 15.80 0.23
CA LEU A 90 11.05 14.55 -0.53
C LEU A 90 11.75 14.70 -1.89
N ARG A 91 11.79 15.91 -2.47
CA ARG A 91 12.37 16.18 -3.79
C ARG A 91 13.83 15.75 -3.94
N VAL A 92 14.60 15.76 -2.85
CA VAL A 92 16.02 15.34 -2.87
C VAL A 92 16.19 13.84 -3.15
N PHE A 93 15.20 13.04 -2.75
CA PHE A 93 15.19 11.59 -2.98
C PHE A 93 14.65 11.20 -4.36
N MET A 94 13.95 12.10 -5.06
CA MET A 94 13.36 11.79 -6.36
C MET A 94 14.45 11.55 -7.41
N ASP A 95 14.18 10.63 -8.34
CA ASP A 95 15.10 10.20 -9.40
C ASP A 95 16.43 9.58 -8.91
N ARG A 96 16.57 9.39 -7.59
CA ARG A 96 17.69 8.66 -7.00
C ARG A 96 17.49 7.17 -7.14
N ARG A 97 18.61 6.46 -7.25
CA ARG A 97 18.67 5.00 -7.36
C ARG A 97 18.96 4.39 -6.00
N MET A 98 18.41 3.20 -5.77
CA MET A 98 18.79 2.39 -4.62
C MET A 98 20.31 2.14 -4.60
N GLY A 99 20.90 2.35 -3.43
CA GLY A 99 22.34 2.33 -3.16
C GLY A 99 23.02 3.70 -3.23
N GLN A 100 22.36 4.75 -3.72
CA GLN A 100 22.94 6.10 -3.77
C GLN A 100 22.95 6.78 -2.41
N GLU A 101 23.97 7.62 -2.21
CA GLU A 101 24.10 8.52 -1.08
C GLU A 101 23.36 9.83 -1.35
N VAL A 102 22.64 10.31 -0.34
CA VAL A 102 21.78 11.48 -0.38
C VAL A 102 21.99 12.29 0.90
N PRO A 103 22.22 13.61 0.81
CA PRO A 103 22.37 14.46 2.00
C PRO A 103 21.03 14.56 2.76
N GLY A 104 21.10 14.49 4.08
CA GLY A 104 19.95 14.54 4.99
C GLY A 104 19.46 15.94 5.33
N ASP A 105 20.17 17.00 4.92
CA ASP A 105 19.93 18.39 5.32
C ASP A 105 18.51 18.89 5.01
N SER A 106 17.89 18.35 3.95
CA SER A 106 16.55 18.77 3.52
C SER A 106 15.40 18.05 4.23
N VAL A 107 15.69 17.02 5.02
CA VAL A 107 14.66 16.23 5.72
C VAL A 107 14.19 16.93 6.99
N GLY A 108 15.13 17.47 7.76
CA GLY A 108 14.88 18.22 8.98
C GLY A 108 16.18 18.62 9.67
N ASP A 109 16.08 19.57 10.59
CA ASP A 109 17.25 20.12 11.30
C ASP A 109 18.01 19.07 12.11
N GLU A 110 17.32 18.05 12.62
CA GLU A 110 17.91 16.91 13.34
C GLU A 110 18.87 16.07 12.46
N PHE A 111 18.67 16.10 11.14
CA PHE A 111 19.41 15.30 10.18
C PHE A 111 20.40 16.11 9.35
N LYS A 112 20.68 17.35 9.77
CA LYS A 112 21.67 18.20 9.15
C LYS A 112 23.07 17.64 9.35
N GLY A 113 23.85 17.56 8.27
CA GLY A 113 25.19 16.97 8.24
C GLY A 113 25.21 15.45 8.01
N TYR A 114 24.08 14.77 8.14
CA TYR A 114 24.02 13.32 7.93
C TYR A 114 23.96 12.96 6.46
N ILE A 115 24.63 11.86 6.11
CA ILE A 115 24.53 11.25 4.78
C ILE A 115 23.73 9.96 4.87
N PHE A 116 22.62 9.92 4.15
CA PHE A 116 21.77 8.75 4.01
C PHE A 116 22.12 7.96 2.77
N LYS A 117 22.02 6.64 2.86
CA LYS A 117 22.04 5.72 1.71
C LYS A 117 20.67 5.10 1.54
N ILE A 118 20.14 5.15 0.32
CA ILE A 118 18.85 4.52 0.01
C ILE A 118 19.06 3.01 -0.03
N THR A 119 18.53 2.28 0.94
CA THR A 119 18.66 0.82 0.99
C THR A 119 17.52 0.11 0.28
N GLY A 120 16.37 0.77 0.14
CA GLY A 120 15.23 0.29 -0.63
C GLY A 120 13.94 1.00 -0.27
N GLY A 121 12.82 0.30 -0.46
CA GLY A 121 11.52 0.87 -0.19
C GLY A 121 10.39 -0.06 -0.59
N ASN A 122 9.19 0.31 -0.19
CA ASN A 122 7.95 -0.37 -0.50
C ASN A 122 6.99 0.58 -1.18
N ASP A 123 6.35 0.06 -2.21
CA ASP A 123 5.28 0.75 -2.91
C ASP A 123 3.99 0.80 -2.06
N LYS A 124 3.03 1.66 -2.41
CA LYS A 124 1.74 1.80 -1.70
C LYS A 124 0.93 0.51 -1.62
N GLN A 125 1.12 -0.41 -2.58
CA GLN A 125 0.51 -1.74 -2.55
C GLN A 125 1.43 -2.83 -1.96
N GLY A 126 2.52 -2.44 -1.28
CA GLY A 126 3.41 -3.36 -0.57
C GLY A 126 4.40 -4.12 -1.46
N PHE A 127 4.55 -3.74 -2.74
CA PHE A 127 5.57 -4.34 -3.59
C PHE A 127 6.96 -3.76 -3.24
N PRO A 128 7.95 -4.61 -2.92
CA PRO A 128 9.29 -4.15 -2.58
C PRO A 128 10.08 -3.71 -3.82
N MET A 129 11.01 -2.78 -3.63
CA MET A 129 12.01 -2.37 -4.62
C MET A 129 13.04 -3.47 -4.88
N LYS A 130 13.56 -3.55 -6.12
CA LYS A 130 14.63 -4.49 -6.50
C LYS A 130 15.79 -3.77 -7.20
N GLN A 131 17.00 -4.06 -6.75
CA GLN A 131 18.24 -3.56 -7.36
C GLN A 131 18.37 -4.07 -8.80
N GLY A 132 18.85 -3.20 -9.69
CA GLY A 132 19.11 -3.53 -11.10
C GLY A 132 17.93 -3.36 -12.03
N VAL A 133 16.72 -3.13 -11.51
CA VAL A 133 15.55 -2.78 -12.33
C VAL A 133 15.52 -1.27 -12.52
N MET A 134 16.15 -0.77 -13.59
CA MET A 134 16.32 0.66 -13.91
C MET A 134 15.02 1.31 -14.42
N HIS A 135 13.93 1.15 -13.69
CA HIS A 135 12.63 1.70 -14.03
C HIS A 135 12.07 2.40 -12.78
N PRO A 136 11.35 3.53 -12.90
CA PRO A 136 10.65 4.11 -11.77
C PRO A 136 9.51 3.18 -11.35
N THR A 137 8.58 2.84 -12.24
CA THR A 137 7.38 2.07 -11.91
C THR A 137 7.61 0.55 -11.75
N ARG A 138 6.53 -0.25 -11.66
CA ARG A 138 6.59 -1.70 -11.47
C ARG A 138 6.77 -2.46 -12.78
N VAL A 139 7.56 -3.52 -12.72
CA VAL A 139 7.81 -4.43 -13.85
C VAL A 139 7.55 -5.88 -13.44
N ARG A 140 7.04 -6.69 -14.37
CA ARG A 140 6.79 -8.14 -14.16
C ARG A 140 7.97 -8.98 -14.64
N LEU A 141 8.77 -9.45 -13.70
CA LEU A 141 9.96 -10.26 -13.97
C LEU A 141 9.73 -11.74 -13.66
N LEU A 142 10.40 -12.61 -14.41
CA LEU A 142 10.43 -14.05 -14.14
C LEU A 142 11.53 -14.34 -13.12
N LEU A 143 11.15 -14.64 -11.87
CA LEU A 143 12.10 -14.86 -10.79
C LEU A 143 12.32 -16.36 -10.53
N SER A 144 13.59 -16.76 -10.40
CA SER A 144 14.05 -18.05 -9.89
C SER A 144 14.49 -17.96 -8.41
N ALA A 145 14.88 -19.11 -7.85
CA ALA A 145 15.53 -19.20 -6.54
C ALA A 145 16.77 -18.27 -6.46
N GLY A 146 16.99 -17.65 -5.29
CA GLY A 146 18.13 -16.75 -5.04
C GLY A 146 17.89 -15.28 -5.39
N HIS A 147 16.84 -14.95 -6.14
CA HIS A 147 16.50 -13.54 -6.37
C HIS A 147 15.78 -12.92 -5.17
N SER A 148 16.13 -11.68 -4.87
CA SER A 148 15.34 -10.83 -3.96
C SER A 148 13.87 -10.76 -4.41
N CYS A 149 12.96 -10.68 -3.43
CA CYS A 149 11.49 -10.63 -3.56
C CYS A 149 10.80 -11.97 -3.92
N TYR A 150 11.53 -13.08 -4.00
CA TYR A 150 10.93 -14.40 -4.22
C TYR A 150 11.56 -15.49 -3.35
N ARG A 151 10.69 -16.29 -2.72
CA ARG A 151 11.05 -17.53 -2.04
C ARG A 151 10.33 -18.68 -2.74
N PRO A 152 11.04 -19.58 -3.45
CA PRO A 152 10.42 -20.71 -4.13
C PRO A 152 9.84 -21.71 -3.12
N ARG A 153 8.78 -22.43 -3.52
CA ARG A 153 8.20 -23.52 -2.71
C ARG A 153 8.61 -24.88 -3.22
N LYS A 154 8.78 -25.02 -4.53
CA LYS A 154 9.31 -26.22 -5.19
C LYS A 154 10.67 -25.94 -5.82
N THR A 155 11.53 -26.94 -5.87
CA THR A 155 12.83 -26.86 -6.52
C THR A 155 12.66 -26.60 -8.02
N GLY A 156 13.41 -25.65 -8.57
CA GLY A 156 13.35 -25.28 -9.99
C GLY A 156 12.14 -24.43 -10.39
N GLU A 157 11.25 -24.07 -9.46
CA GLU A 157 10.10 -23.21 -9.77
C GLU A 157 10.56 -21.80 -10.16
N ARG A 158 10.08 -21.32 -11.31
CA ARG A 158 10.19 -19.92 -11.72
C ARG A 158 8.80 -19.30 -11.74
N LYS A 159 8.67 -18.12 -11.14
CA LYS A 159 7.37 -17.43 -11.06
C LYS A 159 7.48 -15.99 -11.54
N ARG A 160 6.54 -15.59 -12.40
CA ARG A 160 6.44 -14.20 -12.84
C ARG A 160 5.79 -13.35 -11.75
N LYS A 161 6.54 -12.41 -11.17
CA LYS A 161 6.07 -11.51 -10.11
C LYS A 161 6.25 -10.05 -10.49
N SER A 162 5.34 -9.21 -10.04
CA SER A 162 5.49 -7.75 -10.11
C SER A 162 6.44 -7.29 -9.02
N VAL A 163 7.41 -6.46 -9.39
CA VAL A 163 8.41 -5.91 -8.48
C VAL A 163 8.55 -4.42 -8.78
N ARG A 164 8.83 -3.62 -7.75
CA ARG A 164 9.08 -2.18 -7.93
C ARG A 164 10.51 -1.97 -8.42
N GLY A 165 10.70 -1.04 -9.36
CA GLY A 165 12.04 -0.70 -9.84
C GLY A 165 12.91 0.01 -8.80
N CYS A 166 14.17 0.27 -9.14
CA CYS A 166 15.16 0.82 -8.21
C CYS A 166 15.18 2.34 -8.13
N ILE A 167 14.45 3.04 -9.02
CA ILE A 167 14.38 4.50 -9.04
C ILE A 167 13.25 4.95 -8.10
N VAL A 168 13.57 5.90 -7.24
CA VAL A 168 12.63 6.49 -6.27
C VAL A 168 11.66 7.44 -6.98
N ALA A 169 10.37 7.28 -6.68
CA ALA A 169 9.31 8.15 -7.17
C ALA A 169 8.22 8.32 -6.09
N MET A 170 7.28 9.25 -6.33
CA MET A 170 6.25 9.68 -5.36
C MET A 170 5.13 8.67 -5.06
N ASP A 171 5.08 7.59 -5.82
CA ASP A 171 4.13 6.49 -5.64
C ASP A 171 4.58 5.47 -4.59
N LEU A 172 5.78 5.62 -4.02
CA LEU A 172 6.22 4.87 -2.87
C LEU A 172 5.43 5.24 -1.59
N ALA A 173 5.26 4.27 -0.70
CA ALA A 173 4.68 4.52 0.63
C ALA A 173 5.76 4.64 1.70
N VAL A 174 6.79 3.79 1.62
CA VAL A 174 7.88 3.76 2.59
C VAL A 174 9.22 3.73 1.86
N LEU A 175 10.13 4.61 2.24
CA LEU A 175 11.52 4.57 1.80
C LEU A 175 12.41 4.12 2.96
N ALA A 176 13.28 3.14 2.72
CA ALA A 176 14.25 2.67 3.69
C ALA A 176 15.60 3.37 3.45
N LEU A 177 16.11 4.00 4.50
CA LEU A 177 17.36 4.75 4.52
C LEU A 177 18.30 4.16 5.58
N ALA A 178 19.59 4.16 5.30
CA ALA A 178 20.64 3.85 6.27
C ALA A 178 21.59 5.03 6.41
N ILE A 179 21.94 5.41 7.63
CA ILE A 179 22.94 6.45 7.88
C ILE A 179 24.34 5.87 7.63
N VAL A 180 25.15 6.56 6.81
CA VAL A 180 26.52 6.15 6.47
C VAL A 180 27.56 7.04 7.14
N LYS A 181 27.34 8.37 7.16
CA LYS A 181 28.24 9.36 7.76
C LYS A 181 27.45 10.39 8.56
N GLN A 182 28.10 10.93 9.60
CA GLN A 182 27.63 11.98 10.49
C GLN A 182 28.56 13.19 10.37
#